data_AF-A0A2G6N948-F1
#
_entry.id   AF-A0A2G6N948-F1
#
_cell.length_a   1.000
_cell.length_b   1.000
_cell.length_c   1.000
_cell.angle_alpha   90.00
_cell.angle_beta   90.00
_cell.angle_gamma   90.00
#
_symmetry.space_group_name_H-M   'P 1'
#
loop_
_entity.id
_entity.type
_entity.pdbx_description
1 polymer ?
#
loop_
_entity_poly.entity_id
_entity_poly.type
_entity_poly.pdbx_seq_one_letter_code
_entity_poly.pdbx_strand_id
1 'polypeptide(L)'
;MKTNLPSAPVVKSAIVVIVLVLLAYLTMTSPDGSLLSAISTFFIGIFRTVQFFFALIVGLLISLAVLIGIFLAAVYGYRRETAQQMYAGLKKRVVELLVPAFATVRRAWEEQLEIRFSEREGRLRSALMTEMQEGLEPVIQEQGAQQEQLKALHERLAAMEESETAYATPALVQEEIAQGTEVMQFDLKELRTKAAELEQRLGALPVEQQVNELQGRVAGLEGQPQPDTDKLEAKVTELTEQLATLQAELAELQTSGTTASPAPTQVEDAAKHRLFAYVTAAADREKLAELVTATLNKEMTYAQVTDFVIKGMSKDGGKIIAEHPALIKDYIRECRRNA
;
A
#
# COMPACT_ATOMS: atom_id res chain seq x y z
N MET A 1 -25.32 47.20 12.18
CA MET A 1 -24.15 47.73 11.44
C MET A 1 -23.65 46.65 10.50
N LYS A 2 -23.87 46.78 9.19
CA LYS A 2 -23.41 45.83 8.16
C LYS A 2 -21.92 46.07 7.93
N THR A 3 -21.08 45.13 8.33
CA THR A 3 -19.66 45.10 7.99
C THR A 3 -19.50 44.88 6.50
N ASN A 4 -18.98 45.87 5.79
CA ASN A 4 -18.61 45.75 4.38
C ASN A 4 -17.46 44.74 4.26
N LEU A 5 -17.78 43.47 4.00
CA LEU A 5 -16.77 42.51 3.59
C LEU A 5 -16.23 42.95 2.23
N PRO A 6 -14.91 43.17 2.06
CA PRO A 6 -14.34 43.44 0.76
C PRO A 6 -14.63 42.25 -0.16
N SER A 7 -15.15 42.56 -1.34
CA SER A 7 -15.57 41.60 -2.35
C SER A 7 -14.45 40.58 -2.64
N ALA A 8 -14.80 39.30 -2.60
CA ALA A 8 -13.94 38.15 -2.92
C ALA A 8 -12.91 38.34 -4.07
N PRO A 9 -13.19 39.08 -5.16
CA PRO A 9 -12.18 39.39 -6.18
C PRO A 9 -10.94 40.13 -5.66
N VAL A 10 -11.06 41.01 -4.66
CA VAL A 10 -9.91 41.79 -4.13
C VAL A 10 -8.97 40.89 -3.33
N VAL A 11 -9.51 39.90 -2.61
CA VAL A 11 -8.70 38.93 -1.86
C VAL A 11 -7.92 38.03 -2.84
N LYS A 12 -8.53 37.64 -3.96
CA LYS A 12 -7.86 36.84 -4.98
C LYS A 12 -6.71 37.60 -5.66
N SER A 13 -6.90 38.87 -6.00
CA SER A 13 -5.83 39.67 -6.60
C SER A 13 -4.68 39.94 -5.63
N ALA A 14 -4.97 40.18 -4.35
CA ALA A 14 -3.94 40.34 -3.31
C ALA A 14 -3.09 39.07 -3.14
N ILE A 15 -3.70 37.88 -3.16
CA ILE A 15 -2.98 36.61 -3.09
C ILE A 15 -2.05 36.44 -4.29
N VAL A 16 -2.50 36.76 -5.51
CA VAL A 16 -1.67 36.66 -6.72
C VAL A 16 -0.46 37.58 -6.65
N VAL A 17 -0.65 38.82 -6.18
CA VAL A 17 0.47 39.77 -5.99
C VAL A 17 1.46 39.27 -4.95
N ILE A 18 0.98 38.71 -3.84
CA ILE A 18 1.86 38.13 -2.81
C ILE A 18 2.65 36.95 -3.37
N VAL A 19 2.01 36.04 -4.11
CA VAL A 19 2.72 34.91 -4.74
C VAL A 19 3.77 35.41 -5.73
N LEU A 20 3.47 36.44 -6.53
CA LEU A 20 4.38 36.99 -7.52
C LEU A 20 5.58 37.70 -6.88
N VAL A 21 5.35 38.46 -5.80
CA VAL A 21 6.42 39.09 -5.00
C VAL A 21 7.28 38.02 -4.31
N LEU A 22 6.67 36.95 -3.80
CA LEU A 22 7.40 35.83 -3.19
C LEU A 22 8.25 35.10 -4.24
N LEU A 23 7.72 34.88 -5.45
CA LEU A 23 8.44 34.26 -6.56
C LEU A 23 9.64 35.12 -6.98
N ALA A 24 9.44 36.44 -7.13
CA ALA A 24 10.50 37.39 -7.46
C ALA A 24 11.60 37.43 -6.38
N TYR A 25 11.21 37.42 -5.11
CA TYR A 25 12.14 37.37 -3.98
C TYR A 25 12.93 36.06 -3.96
N LEU A 26 12.29 34.92 -4.22
CA LEU A 26 12.94 33.61 -4.32
C LEU A 26 13.91 33.52 -5.50
N THR A 27 13.59 34.15 -6.64
CA THR A 27 14.53 34.22 -7.78
C THR A 27 15.74 35.11 -7.53
N MET A 28 15.57 36.20 -6.78
CA MET A 28 16.66 37.16 -6.52
C MET A 28 17.62 36.69 -5.42
N THR A 29 17.17 35.79 -4.53
CA THR A 29 17.97 35.34 -3.38
C THR A 29 18.65 33.98 -3.60
N SER A 30 18.35 33.28 -4.70
CA SER A 30 19.04 32.03 -5.03
C SER A 30 20.33 32.32 -5.80
N PRO A 31 21.52 31.93 -5.28
CA PRO A 31 22.79 32.12 -5.98
C PRO A 31 22.91 31.31 -7.29
N ASP A 32 22.11 30.25 -7.44
CA ASP A 32 22.17 29.36 -8.60
C ASP A 32 21.12 29.65 -9.69
N GLY A 33 20.28 30.69 -9.53
CA GLY A 33 19.25 31.07 -10.51
C GLY A 33 18.16 30.01 -10.80
N SER A 34 18.23 28.84 -10.17
CA SER A 34 17.29 27.73 -10.39
C SER A 34 16.05 27.88 -9.50
N LEU A 35 14.95 28.29 -10.14
CA LEU A 35 13.61 28.40 -9.55
C LEU A 35 13.18 27.15 -8.76
N LEU A 36 13.49 25.96 -9.28
CA LEU A 36 13.12 24.69 -8.63
C LEU A 36 13.88 24.48 -7.32
N SER A 37 15.16 24.84 -7.27
CA SER A 37 15.98 24.75 -6.05
C SER A 37 15.50 25.74 -4.98
N ALA A 38 15.13 26.96 -5.39
CA ALA A 38 14.58 27.97 -4.48
C ALA A 38 13.24 27.53 -3.88
N ILE A 39 12.35 26.96 -4.70
CA ILE A 39 11.07 26.42 -4.25
C ILE A 39 11.26 25.24 -3.29
N SER A 40 12.13 24.28 -3.60
CA SER A 40 12.40 23.15 -2.69
C SER A 40 12.97 23.61 -1.36
N THR A 41 13.88 24.60 -1.38
CA THR A 41 14.50 25.14 -0.15
C THR A 41 13.48 25.85 0.73
N PHE A 42 12.50 26.55 0.13
CA PHE A 42 11.40 27.17 0.86
C PHE A 42 10.50 26.14 1.55
N PHE A 43 10.12 25.07 0.85
CA PHE A 43 9.34 23.98 1.45
C PHE A 43 10.10 23.25 2.56
N ILE A 44 11.39 22.98 2.36
CA ILE A 44 12.27 22.41 3.39
C ILE A 44 12.35 23.35 4.61
N GLY A 45 12.44 24.67 4.39
CA GLY A 45 12.43 25.68 5.45
C GLY A 45 11.14 25.68 6.26
N ILE A 46 9.97 25.62 5.61
CA ILE A 46 8.67 25.51 6.29
C ILE A 46 8.61 24.21 7.10
N PHE A 47 8.97 23.08 6.49
CA PHE A 47 8.92 21.78 7.15
C PHE A 47 9.84 21.74 8.37
N ARG A 48 11.04 22.29 8.26
CA ARG A 48 11.99 22.42 9.36
C ARG A 48 11.49 23.34 10.46
N THR A 49 10.78 24.41 10.12
CA THR A 49 10.15 25.32 11.09
C THR A 49 9.04 24.60 11.85
N VAL A 50 8.16 23.87 11.15
CA VAL A 50 7.11 23.06 11.76
C VAL A 50 7.72 21.99 12.68
N GLN A 51 8.74 21.27 12.21
CA GLN A 51 9.47 20.29 13.02
C GLN A 51 10.11 20.92 14.26
N PHE A 52 10.70 22.11 14.13
CA PHE A 52 11.26 22.86 15.26
C PHE A 52 10.19 23.20 16.30
N PHE A 53 9.01 23.66 15.88
CA PHE A 53 7.89 23.89 16.80
C PHE A 53 7.45 22.62 17.52
N PHE A 54 7.34 21.49 16.82
CA PHE A 54 7.04 20.21 17.45
C PHE A 54 8.11 19.81 18.47
N ALA A 55 9.39 19.91 18.10
CA ALA A 55 10.50 19.62 19.00
C ALA A 55 10.49 20.53 20.24
N LEU A 56 10.19 21.82 20.07
CA LEU A 56 10.09 22.79 21.16
C LEU A 56 8.95 22.43 22.12
N ILE A 57 7.77 22.08 21.59
CA ILE A 57 6.62 21.65 22.41
C ILE A 57 6.96 20.39 23.21
N VAL A 58 7.56 19.39 22.56
CA VAL A 58 7.95 18.13 23.22
C VAL A 58 9.02 18.39 24.28
N GLY A 59 10.05 19.19 23.96
CA GLY A 59 11.09 19.58 24.91
C GLY A 59 10.52 20.33 26.12
N LEU A 60 9.57 21.24 25.90
CA LEU A 60 8.90 21.98 26.98
C LEU A 60 8.06 21.06 27.87
N LEU A 61 7.35 20.09 27.30
CA LEU A 61 6.60 19.08 28.07
C LEU A 61 7.53 18.21 28.93
N ILE A 62 8.66 17.76 28.36
CA ILE A 62 9.66 16.98 29.10
C ILE A 62 10.26 17.81 30.23
N SER A 63 10.66 19.05 29.95
CA SER A 63 11.20 19.96 30.97
C SER A 63 10.21 20.20 32.10
N LEU A 64 8.93 20.38 31.78
CA LEU A 64 7.88 20.56 32.78
C LEU A 64 7.71 19.30 33.63
N ALA A 65 7.71 18.12 33.01
CA ALA A 65 7.59 16.84 33.72
C ALA A 65 8.75 16.61 34.69
N VAL A 66 9.99 16.94 34.29
CA VAL A 66 11.18 16.85 35.15
C VAL A 66 11.05 17.81 36.34
N LEU A 67 10.64 19.06 36.11
CA LEU A 67 10.51 20.08 37.16
C LEU A 67 9.43 19.68 38.18
N ILE A 68 8.31 19.14 37.71
CA ILE A 68 7.26 18.55 38.56
C ILE A 68 7.81 17.36 39.36
N GLY A 69 8.61 16.49 38.74
CA GLY A 69 9.22 15.35 39.40
C GLY A 69 10.14 15.76 40.55
N ILE A 70 11.02 16.74 40.31
CA ILE A 70 11.93 17.29 41.34
C ILE A 70 11.13 17.94 42.47
N PHE A 71 10.09 18.72 42.12
CA PHE A 71 9.21 19.34 43.11
C PHE A 71 8.53 18.30 44.01
N LEU A 72 7.96 17.24 43.41
CA LEU A 72 7.31 16.16 44.16
C LEU A 72 8.31 15.38 45.03
N ALA A 73 9.53 15.14 44.54
CA ALA A 73 10.58 14.50 45.31
C ALA A 73 10.99 15.34 46.54
N ALA A 74 11.10 16.66 46.38
CA ALA A 74 11.39 17.57 47.49
C ALA A 74 10.26 17.57 48.53
N VAL A 75 8.99 17.65 48.10
CA VAL A 75 7.83 17.60 49.01
C VAL A 75 7.74 16.26 49.71
N TYR A 76 8.03 15.16 49.01
CA TYR A 76 8.03 13.81 49.58
C TYR A 76 9.03 13.66 50.73
N GLY A 77 10.20 14.31 50.63
CA GLY A 77 11.19 14.34 51.70
C GLY A 77 10.74 15.10 52.96
N TYR A 78 9.86 16.10 52.81
CA TYR A 78 9.35 16.88 53.95
C TYR A 78 8.07 16.27 54.57
N ARG A 79 7.08 15.93 53.73
CA ARG A 79 5.80 15.32 54.14
C ARG A 79 5.24 14.41 53.05
N ARG A 80 5.31 13.11 53.32
CA ARG A 80 4.88 12.04 52.41
C ARG A 80 3.40 12.13 52.01
N GLU A 81 2.51 12.42 52.96
CA GLU A 81 1.06 12.51 52.73
C GLU A 81 0.69 13.65 51.78
N THR A 82 1.34 14.81 51.94
CA THR A 82 1.11 15.98 51.10
C THR A 82 1.56 15.73 49.66
N ALA A 83 2.71 15.06 49.47
CA ALA A 83 3.20 14.70 48.14
C ALA A 83 2.23 13.77 47.39
N GLN A 84 1.67 12.76 48.08
CA GLN A 84 0.68 11.85 47.48
C GLN A 84 -0.61 12.57 47.08
N GLN A 85 -1.11 13.47 47.92
CA GLN A 85 -2.30 14.26 47.60
C GLN A 85 -2.06 15.19 46.40
N MET A 86 -0.90 15.85 46.33
CA MET A 86 -0.52 16.71 45.20
C MET A 86 -0.37 15.91 43.91
N TYR A 87 0.25 14.72 43.94
CA TYR A 87 0.37 13.85 42.78
C TYR A 87 -1.00 13.35 42.29
N ALA A 88 -1.88 12.93 43.20
CA ALA A 88 -3.25 12.52 42.84
C ALA A 88 -4.05 13.66 42.21
N GLY A 89 -3.90 14.89 42.72
CA GLY A 89 -4.49 16.10 42.14
C GLY A 89 -3.95 16.41 40.75
N LEU A 90 -2.62 16.33 40.56
CA LEU A 90 -1.98 16.53 39.26
C LEU A 90 -2.48 15.49 38.24
N LYS A 91 -2.53 14.21 38.62
CA LYS A 91 -3.00 13.13 37.75
C LYS A 91 -4.42 13.39 37.26
N LYS A 92 -5.33 13.81 38.16
CA LYS A 92 -6.72 14.17 37.78
C LYS A 92 -6.75 15.32 36.79
N ARG A 93 -6.03 16.42 37.06
CA ARG A 93 -5.96 17.57 36.14
C ARG A 93 -5.37 17.22 34.78
N VAL A 94 -4.31 16.41 34.76
CA VAL A 94 -3.69 15.96 33.51
C VAL A 94 -4.67 15.14 32.67
N VAL A 95 -5.42 14.23 33.29
CA VAL A 95 -6.45 13.44 32.60
C VAL A 95 -7.60 14.34 32.12
N GLU A 96 -8.11 15.24 32.97
CA GLU A 96 -9.18 16.18 32.62
C GLU A 96 -8.79 17.10 31.44
N LEU A 97 -7.51 17.43 31.29
CA LEU A 97 -7.03 18.30 30.23
C LEU A 97 -6.66 17.51 28.96
N LEU A 98 -6.09 16.31 29.09
CA LEU A 98 -5.70 15.46 27.96
C LEU A 98 -6.89 14.80 27.27
N VAL A 99 -7.88 14.31 28.02
CA VAL A 99 -9.04 13.60 27.43
C VAL A 99 -9.79 14.45 26.38
N PRO A 100 -10.20 15.70 26.65
CA PRO A 100 -10.88 16.51 25.64
C PRO A 100 -9.95 16.90 24.49
N ALA A 101 -8.66 17.17 24.76
CA ALA A 101 -7.69 17.50 23.72
C ALA A 101 -7.40 16.33 22.78
N PHE A 102 -7.29 15.11 23.30
CA PHE A 102 -7.15 13.91 22.47
C PHE A 102 -8.44 13.60 21.71
N ALA A 103 -9.62 13.83 22.30
CA ALA A 103 -10.88 13.61 21.62
C ALA A 103 -11.07 14.56 20.42
N THR A 104 -10.70 15.83 20.54
CA THR A 104 -10.78 16.79 19.43
C THR A 104 -9.76 16.48 18.34
N VAL A 105 -8.51 16.17 18.71
CA VAL A 105 -7.48 15.76 17.75
C VAL A 105 -7.90 14.49 17.02
N ARG A 106 -8.42 13.49 17.75
CA ARG A 106 -8.90 12.24 17.17
C ARG A 106 -10.02 12.46 16.17
N ARG A 107 -11.04 13.28 16.49
CA ARG A 107 -12.12 13.60 15.55
C ARG A 107 -11.61 14.30 14.30
N ALA A 108 -10.73 15.29 14.46
CA ALA A 108 -10.14 15.98 13.31
C ALA A 108 -9.30 15.04 12.43
N TRP A 109 -8.63 14.06 13.04
CA TRP A 109 -7.89 13.03 12.32
C TRP A 109 -8.82 12.05 11.59
N GLU A 110 -9.89 11.59 12.25
CA GLU A 110 -10.90 10.71 11.66
C GLU A 110 -11.59 11.40 10.47
N GLU A 111 -11.98 12.67 10.60
CA GLU A 111 -12.55 13.46 9.48
C GLU A 111 -11.56 13.60 8.31
N GLN A 112 -10.28 13.90 8.58
CA GLN A 112 -9.29 13.97 7.50
C GLN A 112 -9.04 12.63 6.82
N LEU A 113 -9.02 11.54 7.60
CA LEU A 113 -8.85 10.20 7.06
C LEU A 113 -10.02 9.83 6.15
N GLU A 114 -11.26 10.13 6.56
CA GLU A 114 -12.46 9.82 5.78
C GLU A 114 -12.52 10.61 4.47
N ILE A 115 -12.12 11.89 4.49
CA ILE A 115 -12.00 12.70 3.27
C ILE A 115 -10.93 12.12 2.33
N ARG A 116 -9.74 11.78 2.85
CA ARG A 116 -8.66 11.20 2.04
C ARG A 116 -9.02 9.84 1.44
N PHE A 117 -9.72 9.00 2.22
CA PHE A 117 -10.15 7.68 1.75
C PHE A 117 -11.24 7.81 0.69
N SER A 118 -12.25 8.65 0.91
CA SER A 118 -13.33 8.86 -0.07
C SER A 118 -12.82 9.49 -1.38
N GLU A 119 -11.89 10.44 -1.33
CA GLU A 119 -11.25 10.98 -2.54
C GLU A 119 -10.47 9.91 -3.31
N ARG A 120 -9.72 9.06 -2.59
CA ARG A 120 -8.93 8.00 -3.22
C ARG A 120 -9.83 6.93 -3.84
N GLU A 121 -10.89 6.55 -3.14
CA GLU A 121 -11.89 5.60 -3.65
C GLU A 121 -12.64 6.18 -4.86
N GLY A 122 -13.02 7.45 -4.82
CA GLY A 122 -13.63 8.14 -5.96
C GLY A 122 -12.73 8.14 -7.20
N ARG A 123 -11.44 8.45 -7.02
CA ARG A 123 -10.44 8.40 -8.11
C ARG A 123 -10.23 7.00 -8.66
N LEU A 124 -10.19 5.99 -7.80
CA LEU A 124 -10.06 4.59 -8.21
C LEU A 124 -11.28 4.13 -9.01
N ARG A 125 -12.49 4.44 -8.52
CA ARG A 125 -13.73 4.11 -9.24
C ARG A 125 -13.83 4.84 -10.57
N SER A 126 -13.46 6.12 -10.63
CA SER A 126 -13.46 6.85 -11.90
C SER A 126 -12.43 6.29 -12.88
N ALA A 127 -11.21 5.98 -12.43
CA ALA A 127 -10.18 5.38 -13.28
C ALA A 127 -10.61 4.00 -13.80
N LEU A 128 -11.18 3.16 -12.94
CA LEU A 128 -11.67 1.84 -13.33
C LEU A 128 -12.85 1.91 -14.31
N MET A 129 -13.77 2.86 -14.12
CA MET A 129 -14.87 3.07 -15.07
C MET A 129 -14.36 3.56 -16.43
N THR A 130 -13.36 4.46 -16.44
CA THR A 130 -12.73 4.91 -17.68
C THR A 130 -12.02 3.77 -18.40
N GLU A 131 -11.23 2.97 -17.67
CA GLU A 131 -10.50 1.83 -18.23
C GLU A 131 -11.44 0.74 -18.75
N MET A 132 -12.54 0.45 -18.02
CA MET A 132 -13.58 -0.45 -18.53
C MET A 132 -14.26 0.11 -19.79
N GLN A 133 -14.55 1.41 -19.82
CA GLN A 133 -15.22 2.02 -20.97
C GLN A 133 -14.32 2.00 -22.21
N GLU A 134 -13.04 2.32 -22.05
CA GLU A 134 -12.03 2.27 -23.10
C GLU A 134 -11.78 0.83 -23.58
N GLY A 135 -11.84 -0.15 -22.67
CA GLY A 135 -11.71 -1.57 -23.01
C GLY A 135 -12.96 -2.20 -23.65
N LEU A 136 -14.17 -1.71 -23.33
CA LEU A 136 -15.43 -2.24 -23.91
C LEU A 136 -15.72 -1.71 -25.31
N GLU A 137 -15.29 -0.50 -25.64
CA GLU A 137 -15.52 0.12 -26.93
C GLU A 137 -15.04 -0.72 -28.13
N PRO A 138 -13.81 -1.28 -28.14
CA PRO A 138 -13.36 -2.14 -29.23
C PRO A 138 -14.15 -3.46 -29.31
N VAL A 139 -14.58 -4.01 -28.17
CA VAL A 139 -15.38 -5.25 -28.13
C VAL A 139 -16.77 -5.03 -28.73
N ILE A 140 -17.38 -3.87 -28.46
CA ILE A 140 -18.67 -3.49 -29.05
C ILE A 140 -18.54 -3.31 -30.57
N GLN A 141 -17.45 -2.68 -31.03
CA GLN A 141 -17.19 -2.52 -32.46
C GLN A 141 -16.96 -3.87 -33.16
N GLU A 142 -16.21 -4.77 -32.52
CA GLU A 142 -15.92 -6.10 -33.05
C GLU A 142 -17.18 -6.97 -33.13
N GLN A 143 -18.06 -6.92 -32.11
CA GLN A 143 -19.37 -7.57 -32.18
C GLN A 143 -20.26 -7.01 -33.29
N GLY A 144 -20.27 -5.69 -33.49
CA GLY A 144 -21.01 -5.06 -34.59
C GLY A 144 -20.56 -5.57 -35.96
N ALA A 145 -19.24 -5.62 -36.18
CA ALA A 145 -18.66 -6.13 -37.41
C ALA A 145 -18.98 -7.61 -37.65
N GLN A 146 -18.91 -8.45 -36.60
CA GLN A 146 -19.30 -9.86 -36.70
C GLN A 146 -20.79 -10.04 -37.02
N GLN A 147 -21.65 -9.19 -36.46
CA GLN A 147 -23.09 -9.25 -36.73
C GLN A 147 -23.44 -8.85 -38.17
N GLU A 148 -22.73 -7.87 -38.74
CA GLU A 148 -22.86 -7.53 -40.17
C GLU A 148 -22.38 -8.66 -41.07
N GLN A 149 -21.26 -9.31 -40.74
CA GLN A 149 -20.79 -10.48 -41.48
C GLN A 149 -21.78 -11.63 -41.46
N LEU A 150 -22.40 -11.91 -40.30
CA LEU A 150 -23.44 -12.94 -40.19
C LEU A 150 -24.67 -12.62 -41.04
N LYS A 151 -25.09 -11.34 -41.10
CA LYS A 151 -26.18 -10.91 -41.98
C LYS A 151 -25.84 -11.09 -43.45
N ALA A 152 -24.64 -10.67 -43.86
CA ALA A 152 -24.18 -10.82 -45.24
C ALA A 152 -24.09 -12.30 -45.66
N LEU A 153 -23.62 -13.17 -44.77
CA LEU A 153 -23.62 -14.61 -45.01
C LEU A 153 -25.04 -15.17 -45.13
N HIS A 154 -25.97 -14.72 -44.29
CA HIS A 154 -27.38 -15.15 -44.37
C HIS A 154 -28.04 -14.73 -45.68
N GLU A 155 -27.82 -13.50 -46.13
CA GLU A 155 -28.32 -13.01 -47.43
C GLU A 155 -27.72 -13.80 -48.60
N ARG A 156 -26.42 -14.14 -48.55
CA ARG A 156 -25.76 -14.95 -49.58
C ARG A 156 -26.28 -16.39 -49.59
N LEU A 157 -26.63 -16.94 -48.44
CA LEU A 157 -27.24 -18.27 -48.30
C LEU A 157 -28.66 -18.28 -48.89
N ALA A 158 -29.47 -17.26 -48.59
CA ALA A 158 -30.81 -17.10 -49.15
C ALA A 158 -30.78 -16.95 -50.68
N ALA A 159 -29.82 -16.18 -51.22
CA ALA A 159 -29.64 -16.02 -52.66
C ALA A 159 -29.21 -17.33 -53.35
N MET A 160 -28.37 -18.15 -52.71
CA MET A 160 -28.02 -19.49 -53.20
C MET A 160 -29.20 -20.46 -53.14
N GLU A 161 -30.02 -20.40 -52.09
CA GLU A 161 -31.20 -21.26 -51.97
C GLU A 161 -32.26 -20.90 -53.03
N GLU A 162 -32.45 -19.61 -53.31
CA GLU A 162 -33.32 -19.14 -54.39
C GLU A 162 -32.80 -19.57 -55.78
N SER A 163 -31.49 -19.47 -56.03
CA SER A 163 -30.90 -19.93 -57.29
C SER A 163 -31.02 -21.46 -57.45
N GLU A 164 -30.84 -22.24 -56.38
CA GLU A 164 -30.98 -23.70 -56.41
C GLU A 164 -32.40 -24.16 -56.76
N THR A 165 -33.44 -23.40 -56.38
CA THR A 165 -34.83 -23.70 -56.77
C THR A 165 -35.19 -23.27 -58.20
N ALA A 166 -34.40 -22.39 -58.83
CA ALA A 166 -34.66 -21.85 -60.16
C ALA A 166 -34.13 -22.74 -61.31
N TYR A 167 -33.23 -23.69 -61.05
CA TYR A 167 -32.57 -24.49 -62.10
C TYR A 167 -32.98 -25.97 -62.11
N ALA A 168 -34.12 -26.25 -62.75
CA ALA A 168 -34.56 -27.60 -63.08
C ALA A 168 -34.11 -28.07 -64.50
N THR A 169 -33.18 -27.38 -65.16
CA THR A 169 -32.70 -27.78 -66.51
C THR A 169 -31.17 -27.93 -66.58
N PRO A 170 -30.65 -29.08 -67.08
CA PRO A 170 -29.24 -29.47 -66.96
C PRO A 170 -28.27 -28.69 -67.86
N ALA A 171 -28.74 -27.77 -68.72
CA ALA A 171 -27.89 -27.01 -69.64
C ALA A 171 -27.35 -25.69 -69.05
N LEU A 172 -28.06 -25.07 -68.10
CA LEU A 172 -27.63 -23.83 -67.44
C LEU A 172 -26.68 -24.10 -66.25
N VAL A 173 -26.80 -25.29 -65.64
CA VAL A 173 -25.98 -25.74 -64.51
C VAL A 173 -24.49 -25.79 -64.86
N GLN A 174 -24.11 -26.06 -66.11
CA GLN A 174 -22.70 -26.22 -66.48
C GLN A 174 -21.95 -24.89 -66.63
N GLU A 175 -22.66 -23.83 -67.04
CA GLU A 175 -22.11 -22.48 -67.18
C GLU A 175 -22.05 -21.75 -65.82
N GLU A 176 -23.05 -21.99 -64.97
CA GLU A 176 -23.07 -21.44 -63.61
C GLU A 176 -22.13 -22.18 -62.65
N ILE A 177 -21.88 -23.49 -62.84
CA ILE A 177 -20.79 -24.19 -62.15
C ILE A 177 -19.44 -23.59 -62.56
N ALA A 178 -19.23 -23.23 -63.83
CA ALA A 178 -17.98 -22.60 -64.25
C ALA A 178 -17.78 -21.22 -63.58
N GLN A 179 -18.82 -20.38 -63.55
CA GLN A 179 -18.78 -19.08 -62.86
C GLN A 179 -18.68 -19.22 -61.34
N GLY A 180 -19.42 -20.15 -60.74
CA GLY A 180 -19.34 -20.47 -59.31
C GLY A 180 -17.97 -21.00 -58.90
N THR A 181 -17.30 -21.77 -59.77
CA THR A 181 -15.92 -22.23 -59.54
C THR A 181 -14.92 -21.07 -59.61
N GLU A 182 -15.15 -20.06 -60.48
CA GLU A 182 -14.31 -18.85 -60.52
C GLU A 182 -14.49 -17.97 -59.28
N VAL A 183 -15.73 -17.77 -58.82
CA VAL A 183 -16.00 -17.03 -57.57
C VAL A 183 -15.44 -17.76 -56.36
N MET A 184 -15.57 -19.10 -56.32
CA MET A 184 -14.99 -19.90 -55.23
C MET A 184 -13.46 -19.94 -55.29
N GLN A 185 -12.85 -19.88 -56.49
CA GLN A 185 -11.40 -19.66 -56.63
C GLN A 185 -10.97 -18.27 -56.18
N PHE A 186 -11.81 -17.25 -56.40
CA PHE A 186 -11.56 -15.89 -55.92
C PHE A 186 -11.62 -15.84 -54.39
N ASP A 187 -12.67 -16.40 -53.77
CA ASP A 187 -12.83 -16.48 -52.32
C ASP A 187 -11.70 -17.31 -51.68
N LEU A 188 -11.26 -18.40 -52.31
CA LEU A 188 -10.10 -19.19 -51.85
C LEU A 188 -8.78 -18.42 -51.96
N LYS A 189 -8.60 -17.60 -53.01
CA LYS A 189 -7.45 -16.71 -53.12
C LYS A 189 -7.49 -15.62 -52.04
N GLU A 190 -8.67 -15.06 -51.76
CA GLU A 190 -8.85 -14.03 -50.73
C GLU A 190 -8.59 -14.61 -49.33
N LEU A 191 -9.12 -15.80 -49.03
CA LEU A 191 -8.82 -16.55 -47.80
C LEU A 191 -7.34 -16.86 -47.69
N ARG A 192 -6.66 -17.22 -48.80
CA ARG A 192 -5.22 -17.46 -48.81
C ARG A 192 -4.42 -16.19 -48.56
N THR A 193 -4.83 -15.05 -49.11
CA THR A 193 -4.20 -13.76 -48.81
C THR A 193 -4.43 -13.32 -47.38
N LYS A 194 -5.63 -13.54 -46.81
CA LYS A 194 -5.93 -13.27 -45.39
C LYS A 194 -5.16 -14.20 -44.46
N ALA A 195 -4.98 -15.47 -44.84
CA ALA A 195 -4.14 -16.41 -44.12
C ALA A 195 -2.66 -15.99 -44.15
N ALA A 196 -2.17 -15.54 -45.31
CA ALA A 196 -0.82 -14.99 -45.44
C ALA A 196 -0.64 -13.67 -44.67
N GLU A 197 -1.67 -12.82 -44.61
CA GLU A 197 -1.66 -11.59 -43.81
C GLU A 197 -1.68 -11.91 -42.30
N LEU A 198 -2.43 -12.92 -41.86
CA LEU A 198 -2.41 -13.42 -40.49
C LEU A 198 -1.05 -14.04 -40.13
N GLU A 199 -0.45 -14.79 -41.04
CA GLU A 199 0.90 -15.35 -40.88
C GLU A 199 1.96 -14.24 -40.82
N GLN A 200 1.81 -13.17 -41.62
CA GLN A 200 2.65 -11.98 -41.56
C GLN A 200 2.42 -11.19 -40.26
N ARG A 201 1.19 -11.09 -39.75
CA ARG A 201 0.89 -10.46 -38.45
C ARG A 201 1.41 -11.30 -37.29
N LEU A 202 1.38 -12.63 -37.38
CA LEU A 202 1.99 -13.54 -36.41
C LEU A 202 3.52 -13.49 -36.46
N GLY A 203 4.12 -13.30 -37.64
CA GLY A 203 5.57 -13.03 -37.79
C GLY A 203 5.99 -11.61 -37.39
N ALA A 204 5.07 -10.64 -37.44
CA ALA A 204 5.30 -9.25 -37.03
C ALA A 204 4.92 -8.99 -35.56
N LEU A 205 4.22 -9.92 -34.91
CA LEU A 205 4.02 -9.93 -33.47
C LEU A 205 5.40 -10.11 -32.83
N PRO A 206 5.87 -9.16 -32.02
CA PRO A 206 7.26 -9.10 -31.60
C PRO A 206 7.45 -10.00 -30.37
N VAL A 207 7.06 -11.28 -30.48
CA VAL A 207 7.30 -12.28 -29.44
C VAL A 207 8.79 -12.39 -29.20
N GLU A 208 9.62 -12.26 -30.24
CA GLU A 208 11.08 -12.16 -30.07
C GLU A 208 11.54 -10.87 -29.38
N GLN A 209 10.92 -9.70 -29.62
CA GLN A 209 11.31 -8.50 -28.84
C GLN A 209 10.83 -8.60 -27.40
N GLN A 210 9.64 -9.16 -27.14
CA GLN A 210 9.14 -9.38 -25.78
C GLN A 210 9.98 -10.42 -25.05
N VAL A 211 10.43 -11.48 -25.73
CA VAL A 211 11.36 -12.48 -25.17
C VAL A 211 12.75 -11.89 -24.96
N ASN A 212 13.25 -11.06 -25.88
CA ASN A 212 14.53 -10.35 -25.70
C ASN A 212 14.44 -9.26 -24.62
N GLU A 213 13.30 -8.62 -24.44
CA GLU A 213 13.04 -7.65 -23.38
C GLU A 213 12.92 -8.35 -22.03
N LEU A 214 12.24 -9.50 -21.97
CA LEU A 214 12.18 -10.34 -20.78
C LEU A 214 13.56 -10.95 -20.45
N GLN A 215 14.33 -11.42 -21.44
CA GLN A 215 15.71 -11.88 -21.25
C GLN A 215 16.63 -10.73 -20.84
N GLY A 216 16.46 -9.53 -21.39
CA GLY A 216 17.19 -8.32 -20.97
C GLY A 216 16.85 -7.89 -19.55
N ARG A 217 15.59 -8.04 -19.14
CA ARG A 217 15.16 -7.81 -17.75
C ARG A 217 15.67 -8.88 -16.79
N VAL A 218 15.72 -10.14 -17.21
CA VAL A 218 16.33 -11.23 -16.41
C VAL A 218 17.85 -11.04 -16.30
N ALA A 219 18.54 -10.71 -17.39
CA ALA A 219 19.96 -10.38 -17.38
C ALA A 219 20.26 -9.09 -16.60
N GLY A 220 19.34 -8.13 -16.57
CA GLY A 220 19.43 -6.92 -15.73
C GLY A 220 19.21 -7.19 -14.24
N LEU A 221 18.43 -8.23 -13.90
CA LEU A 221 18.23 -8.70 -12.53
C LEU A 221 19.39 -9.61 -12.07
N GLU A 222 19.97 -10.41 -12.96
CA GLU A 222 21.16 -11.22 -12.69
C GLU A 222 22.47 -10.40 -12.72
N GLY A 223 22.50 -9.29 -13.46
CA GLY A 223 23.61 -8.33 -13.53
C GLY A 223 23.57 -7.25 -12.45
N GLN A 224 22.56 -7.26 -11.58
CA GLN A 224 22.55 -6.42 -10.40
C GLN A 224 23.61 -6.98 -9.43
N PRO A 225 24.63 -6.19 -9.03
CA PRO A 225 25.67 -6.69 -8.15
C PRO A 225 25.01 -7.22 -6.88
N GLN A 226 25.30 -8.48 -6.54
CA GLN A 226 25.02 -9.06 -5.23
C GLN A 226 25.32 -7.98 -4.18
N PRO A 227 24.39 -7.69 -3.25
CA PRO A 227 24.68 -6.73 -2.19
C PRO A 227 25.91 -7.22 -1.45
N ASP A 228 27.01 -6.46 -1.51
CA ASP A 228 28.33 -6.75 -0.92
C ASP A 228 28.20 -7.56 0.39
N THR A 229 28.17 -8.89 0.28
CA THR A 229 27.96 -9.81 1.41
C THR A 229 29.12 -9.68 2.37
N ASP A 230 30.30 -9.38 1.85
CA ASP A 230 31.53 -9.18 2.61
C ASP A 230 31.47 -7.92 3.51
N LYS A 231 30.81 -6.84 3.05
CA LYS A 231 30.61 -5.63 3.87
C LYS A 231 29.52 -5.84 4.92
N LEU A 232 28.53 -6.69 4.61
CA LEU A 232 27.48 -7.03 5.55
C LEU A 232 28.00 -7.99 6.63
N GLU A 233 28.81 -8.98 6.25
CA GLU A 233 29.51 -9.88 7.17
C GLU A 233 30.48 -9.11 8.06
N ALA A 234 31.25 -8.16 7.52
CA ALA A 234 32.12 -7.30 8.32
C ALA A 234 31.34 -6.47 9.37
N LYS A 235 30.17 -5.94 9.01
CA LYS A 235 29.29 -5.23 9.96
C LYS A 235 28.62 -6.16 10.96
N VAL A 236 28.30 -7.39 10.57
CA VAL A 236 27.76 -8.41 11.49
C VAL A 236 28.85 -8.80 12.49
N THR A 237 30.10 -9.00 12.07
CA THR A 237 31.21 -9.28 12.99
C THR A 237 31.49 -8.11 13.94
N GLU A 238 31.45 -6.87 13.44
CA GLU A 238 31.62 -5.66 14.26
C GLU A 238 30.50 -5.50 15.30
N LEU A 239 29.24 -5.72 14.90
CA LEU A 239 28.11 -5.69 15.82
C LEU A 239 28.15 -6.85 16.84
N THR A 240 28.69 -8.01 16.45
CA THR A 240 28.86 -9.15 17.34
C THR A 240 29.93 -8.89 18.39
N GLU A 241 31.04 -8.23 18.02
CA GLU A 241 32.07 -7.77 18.96
C GLU A 241 31.54 -6.71 19.93
N GLN A 242 30.75 -5.73 19.44
CA GLN A 242 30.13 -4.70 20.29
C GLN A 242 29.10 -5.30 21.26
N LEU A 243 28.39 -6.36 20.87
CA LEU A 243 27.50 -7.07 21.78
C LEU A 243 28.26 -7.87 22.84
N ALA A 244 29.39 -8.47 22.48
CA ALA A 244 30.24 -9.19 23.43
C ALA A 244 30.86 -8.25 24.47
N THR A 245 31.31 -7.05 24.07
CA THR A 245 31.84 -6.05 25.00
C THR A 245 30.77 -5.50 25.94
N LEU A 246 29.57 -5.19 25.43
CA LEU A 246 28.45 -4.75 26.27
C LEU A 246 27.96 -5.85 27.22
N GLN A 247 28.00 -7.13 26.81
CA GLN A 247 27.70 -8.24 27.71
C GLN A 247 28.75 -8.40 28.81
N ALA A 248 30.03 -8.19 28.50
CA ALA A 248 31.10 -8.20 29.49
C ALA A 248 30.96 -7.05 30.49
N GLU A 249 30.67 -5.83 30.02
CA GLU A 249 30.40 -4.67 30.90
C GLU A 249 29.15 -4.88 31.77
N LEU A 250 28.10 -5.52 31.24
CA LEU A 250 26.91 -5.89 32.01
C LEU A 250 27.20 -6.97 33.06
N ALA A 251 28.06 -7.95 32.77
CA ALA A 251 28.47 -8.96 33.74
C ALA A 251 29.31 -8.33 34.87
N GLU A 252 30.19 -7.39 34.54
CA GLU A 252 30.99 -6.65 35.52
C GLU A 252 30.10 -5.78 36.44
N LEU A 253 29.10 -5.11 35.87
CA LEU A 253 28.09 -4.34 36.61
C LEU A 253 27.18 -5.22 37.48
N GLN A 254 26.87 -6.44 37.04
CA GLN A 254 26.08 -7.41 37.82
C GLN A 254 26.86 -8.00 39.00
N THR A 255 28.17 -8.23 38.86
CA THR A 255 29.02 -8.69 39.98
C THR A 255 29.27 -7.61 41.03
N SER A 256 29.14 -6.33 40.66
CA SER A 256 29.39 -5.18 41.54
C SER A 256 28.17 -4.75 42.37
N GLY A 257 26.98 -5.30 42.11
CA GLY A 257 25.73 -4.94 42.79
C GLY A 257 25.10 -6.08 43.59
N THR A 258 25.61 -6.34 44.81
CA THR A 258 24.98 -7.29 45.75
C THR A 258 23.90 -6.58 46.60
N THR A 259 22.66 -7.09 46.65
CA THR A 259 21.82 -7.40 47.86
C THR A 259 20.28 -7.41 47.62
N ALA A 260 19.63 -8.52 48.02
CA ALA A 260 18.27 -8.69 48.57
C ALA A 260 16.96 -8.61 47.70
N SER A 261 16.55 -9.77 47.12
CA SER A 261 15.27 -10.57 47.30
C SER A 261 13.84 -9.95 47.30
N PRO A 262 12.72 -10.66 46.94
CA PRO A 262 12.49 -11.84 46.07
C PRO A 262 11.31 -11.74 45.02
N ALA A 263 11.42 -12.55 43.95
CA ALA A 263 10.38 -13.25 43.14
C ALA A 263 9.37 -12.48 42.24
N PRO A 264 8.85 -13.08 41.13
CA PRO A 264 8.96 -14.48 40.73
C PRO A 264 9.64 -14.74 39.36
N THR A 265 10.46 -15.79 39.37
CA THR A 265 10.56 -16.87 38.37
C THR A 265 9.90 -16.61 37.00
N GLN A 266 10.72 -16.18 36.04
CA GLN A 266 10.54 -16.54 34.63
C GLN A 266 11.72 -17.43 34.24
N VAL A 267 11.49 -18.74 34.30
CA VAL A 267 12.38 -19.73 33.73
C VAL A 267 11.52 -20.55 32.77
N GLU A 268 12.00 -20.62 31.52
CA GLU A 268 11.64 -21.58 30.46
C GLU A 268 10.31 -21.40 29.71
N ASP A 269 10.31 -20.53 28.69
CA ASP A 269 9.70 -20.79 27.37
C ASP A 269 9.87 -19.55 26.45
N ALA A 270 11.10 -19.26 26.04
CA ALA A 270 11.46 -18.08 25.25
C ALA A 270 10.95 -18.08 23.78
N ALA A 271 10.00 -18.95 23.42
CA ALA A 271 9.51 -19.09 22.04
C ALA A 271 7.98 -18.99 21.89
N LYS A 272 7.22 -18.72 22.96
CA LYS A 272 5.75 -18.64 22.89
C LYS A 272 5.30 -17.19 22.82
N HIS A 273 4.97 -16.73 21.61
CA HIS A 273 4.39 -15.42 21.33
C HIS A 273 3.20 -15.11 22.28
N ARG A 274 3.00 -13.83 22.64
CA ARG A 274 2.00 -13.37 23.62
C ARG A 274 0.56 -13.80 23.29
N LEU A 275 0.26 -14.04 22.02
CA LEU A 275 -1.02 -14.59 21.56
C LEU A 275 -1.32 -15.98 22.16
N PHE A 276 -0.30 -16.82 22.37
CA PHE A 276 -0.46 -18.16 22.93
C PHE A 276 -0.78 -18.18 24.42
N ALA A 277 -0.63 -17.04 25.12
CA ALA A 277 -1.13 -16.90 26.50
C ALA A 277 -2.67 -16.95 26.57
N TYR A 278 -3.35 -16.52 25.49
CA TYR A 278 -4.81 -16.47 25.42
C TYR A 278 -5.41 -17.72 24.78
N VAL A 279 -4.68 -18.39 23.88
CA VAL A 279 -5.09 -19.69 23.31
C VAL A 279 -4.65 -20.80 24.26
N THR A 280 -5.57 -21.34 25.07
CA THR A 280 -5.25 -22.35 26.10
C THR A 280 -5.13 -23.77 25.53
N ALA A 281 -5.85 -24.08 24.46
CA ALA A 281 -5.84 -25.41 23.85
C ALA A 281 -4.61 -25.61 22.94
N ALA A 282 -3.78 -26.62 23.24
CA ALA A 282 -2.56 -26.92 22.48
C ALA A 282 -2.85 -27.20 20.99
N ALA A 283 -3.93 -27.93 20.69
CA ALA A 283 -4.35 -28.23 19.33
C ALA A 283 -4.71 -26.97 18.52
N ASP A 284 -5.24 -25.92 19.17
CA ASP A 284 -5.56 -24.66 18.51
C ASP A 284 -4.29 -23.82 18.27
N ARG A 285 -3.25 -23.96 19.10
CA ARG A 285 -1.96 -23.30 18.87
C ARG A 285 -1.25 -23.83 17.63
N GLU A 286 -1.22 -25.16 17.47
CA GLU A 286 -0.61 -25.80 16.30
C GLU A 286 -1.34 -25.44 15.01
N LYS A 287 -2.69 -25.53 15.01
CA LYS A 287 -3.51 -25.12 13.86
C LYS A 287 -3.32 -23.66 13.49
N LEU A 288 -3.19 -22.77 14.49
CA LEU A 288 -2.93 -21.36 14.23
C LEU A 288 -1.56 -21.14 13.56
N ALA A 289 -0.52 -21.83 14.03
CA ALA A 289 0.80 -21.76 13.41
C ALA A 289 0.78 -22.29 11.97
N GLU A 290 0.11 -23.43 11.73
CA GLU A 290 -0.06 -24.03 10.40
C GLU A 290 -0.83 -23.11 9.44
N LEU A 291 -1.95 -22.53 9.87
CA LEU A 291 -2.74 -21.61 9.05
C LEU A 291 -1.96 -20.33 8.71
N VAL A 292 -1.24 -19.76 9.67
CA VAL A 292 -0.43 -18.55 9.43
C VAL A 292 0.71 -18.86 8.46
N THR A 293 1.45 -19.95 8.67
CA THR A 293 2.53 -20.37 7.74
C THR A 293 2.02 -20.66 6.33
N ALA A 294 0.85 -21.30 6.18
CA ALA A 294 0.23 -21.52 4.88
C ALA A 294 -0.14 -20.22 4.14
N THR A 295 -0.37 -19.12 4.86
CA THR A 295 -0.68 -17.80 4.27
C THR A 295 0.56 -16.98 3.90
N LEU A 296 1.74 -17.31 4.45
CA LEU A 296 2.99 -16.60 4.11
C LEU A 296 3.33 -16.72 2.62
N ASN A 297 3.05 -17.87 2.01
CA ASN A 297 3.33 -18.14 0.60
C ASN A 297 2.31 -17.53 -0.38
N LYS A 298 1.23 -16.89 0.10
CA LYS A 298 0.08 -16.48 -0.73
C LYS A 298 -0.08 -14.96 -0.89
N GLU A 299 0.93 -14.16 -0.55
CA GLU A 299 0.93 -12.68 -0.63
C GLU A 299 -0.33 -12.00 -0.05
N MET A 300 -0.96 -12.61 0.96
CA MET A 300 -2.19 -12.07 1.54
C MET A 300 -1.94 -10.83 2.40
N THR A 301 -2.89 -9.89 2.44
CA THR A 301 -2.85 -8.75 3.36
C THR A 301 -3.12 -9.19 4.81
N TYR A 302 -2.67 -8.41 5.81
CA TYR A 302 -2.89 -8.75 7.22
C TYR A 302 -4.37 -9.00 7.58
N ALA A 303 -5.29 -8.23 6.98
CA ALA A 303 -6.73 -8.41 7.19
C ALA A 303 -7.20 -9.75 6.62
N GLN A 304 -6.82 -10.06 5.37
CA GLN A 304 -7.16 -11.34 4.73
C GLN A 304 -6.59 -12.54 5.47
N VAL A 305 -5.35 -12.45 5.98
CA VAL A 305 -4.75 -13.49 6.82
C VAL A 305 -5.54 -13.66 8.11
N THR A 306 -5.93 -12.56 8.76
CA THR A 306 -6.71 -12.61 10.00
C THR A 306 -8.08 -13.26 9.78
N ASP A 307 -8.79 -12.87 8.73
CA ASP A 307 -10.10 -13.47 8.38
C ASP A 307 -9.97 -14.95 8.01
N PHE A 308 -8.92 -15.32 7.29
CA PHE A 308 -8.62 -16.70 6.93
C PHE A 308 -8.34 -17.57 8.17
N VAL A 309 -7.54 -17.06 9.10
CA VAL A 309 -7.24 -17.73 10.37
C VAL A 309 -8.50 -17.87 11.22
N ILE A 310 -9.32 -16.82 11.35
CA ILE A 310 -10.59 -16.88 12.10
C ILE A 310 -11.52 -17.95 11.52
N LYS A 311 -11.60 -18.05 10.19
CA LYS A 311 -12.45 -19.03 9.50
C LYS A 311 -11.94 -20.47 9.61
N GLY A 312 -10.62 -20.66 9.74
CA GLY A 312 -9.99 -21.97 9.89
C GLY A 312 -9.88 -22.49 11.33
N MET A 313 -10.10 -21.62 12.32
CA MET A 313 -10.00 -21.95 13.75
C MET A 313 -11.27 -22.61 14.32
N SER A 314 -11.14 -23.20 15.51
CA SER A 314 -12.28 -23.60 16.34
C SER A 314 -13.13 -22.38 16.73
N LYS A 315 -14.40 -22.56 17.12
CA LYS A 315 -15.28 -21.45 17.52
C LYS A 315 -14.68 -20.59 18.64
N ASP A 316 -14.00 -21.22 19.59
CA ASP A 316 -13.38 -20.54 20.72
C ASP A 316 -12.06 -19.87 20.32
N GLY A 317 -11.22 -20.55 19.51
CA GLY A 317 -9.98 -19.97 18.98
C GLY A 317 -10.20 -18.78 18.06
N GLY A 318 -11.18 -18.86 17.17
CA GLY A 318 -11.56 -17.76 16.28
C GLY A 318 -12.09 -16.54 17.04
N LYS A 319 -12.82 -16.75 18.14
CA LYS A 319 -13.31 -15.67 19.01
C LYS A 319 -12.17 -14.93 19.71
N ILE A 320 -11.19 -15.65 20.24
CA ILE A 320 -10.01 -15.06 20.89
C ILE A 320 -9.21 -14.19 19.90
N ILE A 321 -9.10 -14.64 18.65
CA ILE A 321 -8.38 -13.89 17.60
C ILE A 321 -9.16 -12.64 17.18
N ALA A 322 -10.48 -12.76 17.05
CA ALA A 322 -11.35 -11.62 16.75
C ALA A 322 -11.36 -10.55 17.86
N GLU A 323 -11.26 -10.96 19.13
CA GLU A 323 -11.17 -10.06 20.29
C GLU A 323 -9.80 -9.38 20.41
N HIS A 324 -8.75 -9.97 19.81
CA HIS A 324 -7.37 -9.47 19.89
C HIS A 324 -6.67 -9.33 18.53
N PRO A 325 -7.17 -8.45 17.63
CA PRO A 325 -6.63 -8.28 16.28
C PRO A 325 -5.19 -7.74 16.25
N ALA A 326 -4.76 -7.03 17.30
CA ALA A 326 -3.38 -6.56 17.42
C ALA A 326 -2.40 -7.71 17.66
N LEU A 327 -2.77 -8.68 18.51
CA LEU A 327 -1.89 -9.81 18.86
C LEU A 327 -1.69 -10.76 17.69
N ILE A 328 -2.74 -11.03 16.91
CA ILE A 328 -2.59 -11.85 15.70
C ILE A 328 -1.75 -11.15 14.64
N LYS A 329 -1.89 -9.82 14.49
CA LYS A 329 -1.07 -9.05 13.55
C LYS A 329 0.42 -9.07 13.94
N ASP A 330 0.72 -8.92 15.23
CA ASP A 330 2.09 -9.01 15.73
C ASP A 330 2.68 -10.41 15.49
N TYR A 331 1.90 -11.46 15.71
CA TYR A 331 2.31 -12.83 15.41
C TYR A 331 2.60 -13.05 13.92
N ILE A 332 1.71 -12.60 13.02
CA ILE A 332 1.94 -12.66 11.56
C ILE A 332 3.22 -11.92 11.17
N ARG A 333 3.51 -10.79 11.82
CA ARG A 333 4.70 -9.99 11.57
C ARG A 333 5.98 -10.70 12.02
N GLU A 334 5.92 -11.42 13.14
CA GLU A 334 7.01 -12.26 13.63
C GLU A 334 7.24 -13.45 12.70
N CYS A 335 6.19 -14.15 12.27
CA CYS A 335 6.29 -15.24 11.31
C CYS A 335 6.89 -14.79 9.96
N ARG A 336 6.52 -13.60 9.46
CA ARG A 336 7.12 -13.01 8.24
C ARG A 336 8.57 -12.59 8.39
N ARG A 337 9.04 -12.34 9.61
CA ARG A 337 10.44 -11.99 9.87
C ARG A 337 11.33 -13.22 9.95
N ASN A 338 10.75 -14.35 10.35
CA ASN A 338 11.46 -15.61 10.58
C ASN A 338 11.32 -16.62 9.42
N ALA A 339 10.52 -16.30 8.39
CA ALA A 339 10.37 -17.06 7.16
C ALA A 339 11.22 -16.45 6.04
#